data_AF-A0A9D7Z6D9-F1
#
_entry.id   AF-A0A9D7Z6D9-F1
#
_cell.length_a   1.000
_cell.length_b   1.000
_cell.length_c   1.000
_cell.angle_alpha   90.00
_cell.angle_beta   90.00
_cell.angle_gamma   90.00
#
_symmetry.space_group_name_H-M   'P 1'
#
loop_
_entity.id
_entity.type
_entity.pdbx_description
1 polymer ?
#
loop_
_entity_poly.entity_id
_entity_poly.type
_entity_poly.pdbx_seq_one_letter_code
_entity_poly.pdbx_strand_id
1 'polypeptide(L)'
;MASFGSSDNNTVQVNNIHFETVVPQQRLIIPQKKENITTFVRFGLRIINFSSNPYNFKLFGLKPEVRNSQGILLKRTYHTNRTVGLDESHFFVITPGESLTSFVDGELRWYLHNHELVMQGQDNIGGYWYFHNLSLGNYRISFNYRNSTQSELNSLFCPIVIENLWPGKVTTPLVEFSLVN
;
A
#
# COMPACT_ATOMS: atom_id res chain seq x y z
N MET A 1 18.65 -15.86 30.06
CA MET A 1 18.41 -15.24 28.74
C MET A 1 16.92 -15.10 28.56
N ALA A 2 16.37 -13.89 28.78
CA ALA A 2 14.98 -13.62 28.48
C ALA A 2 14.87 -13.35 26.97
N SER A 3 14.15 -14.22 26.27
CA SER A 3 13.74 -13.99 24.88
C SER A 3 12.76 -12.82 24.88
N PHE A 4 13.13 -11.71 24.25
CA PHE A 4 12.19 -10.65 23.93
C PHE A 4 11.30 -11.17 22.80
N GLY A 5 10.13 -11.70 23.16
CA GLY A 5 9.06 -11.95 22.21
C GLY A 5 8.66 -10.62 21.56
N SER A 6 9.12 -10.40 20.33
CA SER A 6 8.49 -9.43 19.43
C SER A 6 7.04 -9.87 19.25
N SER A 7 6.08 -9.03 19.64
CA SER A 7 4.67 -9.33 19.46
C SER A 7 4.36 -9.46 17.97
N ASP A 8 4.11 -10.70 17.53
CA ASP A 8 3.62 -11.06 16.19
C ASP A 8 2.19 -10.51 16.00
N ASN A 9 2.04 -9.21 15.71
CA ASN A 9 0.73 -8.59 15.49
C ASN A 9 0.66 -7.69 14.24
N ASN A 10 1.59 -7.87 13.30
CA ASN A 10 1.60 -7.15 12.02
C ASN A 10 0.85 -7.87 10.90
N THR A 11 0.20 -9.00 11.22
CA THR A 11 -0.55 -9.82 10.27
C THR A 11 -2.02 -9.84 10.61
N VAL A 12 -2.86 -9.92 9.58
CA VAL A 12 -4.30 -10.17 9.72
C VAL A 12 -4.66 -11.34 8.81
N GLN A 13 -5.45 -12.28 9.33
CA GLN A 13 -5.84 -13.49 8.62
C GLN A 13 -7.32 -13.45 8.27
N VAL A 14 -7.65 -13.72 7.01
CA VAL A 14 -9.02 -13.87 6.51
C VAL A 14 -9.04 -15.02 5.52
N ASN A 15 -9.90 -16.03 5.73
CA ASN A 15 -10.03 -17.22 4.88
C ASN A 15 -8.68 -17.94 4.63
N ASN A 16 -7.86 -18.08 5.68
CA ASN A 16 -6.51 -18.65 5.59
C ASN A 16 -5.56 -17.90 4.65
N ILE A 17 -5.85 -16.64 4.33
CA ILE A 17 -4.92 -15.73 3.66
C ILE A 17 -4.43 -14.73 4.70
N HIS A 18 -3.11 -14.60 4.82
CA HIS A 18 -2.49 -13.63 5.72
C HIS A 18 -2.10 -12.39 4.94
N PHE A 19 -2.34 -11.23 5.53
CA PHE A 19 -1.99 -9.94 4.97
C PHE A 19 -1.12 -9.16 5.96
N GLU A 20 -0.07 -8.53 5.45
CA GLU A 20 0.93 -7.81 6.23
C GLU A 20 1.24 -6.46 5.57
N THR A 21 1.35 -5.41 6.38
CA THR A 21 1.98 -4.15 5.96
C THR A 21 3.49 -4.29 6.06
N VAL A 22 4.19 -4.14 4.95
CA VAL A 22 5.66 -4.19 4.89
C VAL A 22 6.22 -2.78 4.81
N VAL A 23 7.11 -2.42 5.73
CA VAL A 23 7.82 -1.13 5.74
C VAL A 23 9.33 -1.42 5.73
N PRO A 24 9.98 -1.50 4.55
CA PRO A 24 11.39 -1.84 4.45
C PRO A 24 12.32 -0.87 5.19
N GLN A 25 11.93 0.41 5.26
CA GLN A 25 12.69 1.45 5.93
C GLN A 25 11.79 2.23 6.89
N GLN A 26 11.98 2.02 8.19
CA GLN A 26 11.18 2.69 9.24
C GLN A 26 11.66 4.12 9.54
N ARG A 27 12.88 4.50 9.15
CA ARG A 27 13.41 5.86 9.33
C ARG A 27 13.65 6.49 7.97
N LEU A 28 12.75 7.36 7.55
CA LEU A 28 12.79 8.03 6.25
C LEU A 28 13.42 9.41 6.43
N ILE A 29 14.55 9.64 5.76
CA ILE A 29 15.26 10.91 5.80
C ILE A 29 14.54 11.91 4.90
N ILE A 30 14.08 13.03 5.44
CA ILE A 30 13.45 14.06 4.63
C ILE A 30 14.51 14.72 3.73
N PRO A 31 14.17 15.03 2.47
CA PRO A 31 15.11 15.69 1.59
C PRO A 31 15.43 17.11 2.07
N GLN A 32 16.60 17.62 1.69
CA GLN A 32 16.89 19.04 1.85
C GLN A 32 15.83 19.88 1.13
N LYS A 33 15.47 21.03 1.70
CA LYS A 33 14.50 21.96 1.11
C LYS A 33 15.10 22.72 -0.07
N LYS A 34 15.26 22.01 -1.20
CA LYS A 34 15.83 22.48 -2.47
C LYS A 34 15.05 21.89 -3.64
N GLU A 35 15.17 22.52 -4.81
CA GLU A 35 14.55 22.02 -6.04
C GLU A 35 15.16 20.68 -6.45
N ASN A 36 14.33 19.80 -6.99
CA ASN A 36 14.73 18.52 -7.58
C ASN A 36 15.46 17.55 -6.62
N ILE A 37 15.39 17.77 -5.30
CA ILE A 37 15.86 16.80 -4.30
C ILE A 37 14.65 16.04 -3.76
N THR A 38 14.73 14.70 -3.84
CA THR A 38 13.72 13.78 -3.33
C THR A 38 14.36 12.67 -2.52
N THR A 39 13.60 12.10 -1.58
CA THR A 39 13.93 10.84 -0.94
C THR A 39 12.94 9.79 -1.38
N PHE A 40 13.39 8.69 -1.98
CA PHE A 40 12.49 7.59 -2.34
C PHE A 40 11.99 6.86 -1.09
N VAL A 41 10.71 6.50 -1.11
CA VAL A 41 10.06 5.75 -0.04
C VAL A 41 9.35 4.54 -0.64
N ARG A 42 9.24 3.47 0.14
CA ARG A 42 8.62 2.22 -0.29
C ARG A 42 7.80 1.62 0.84
N PHE A 43 6.57 1.23 0.53
CA PHE A 43 5.67 0.54 1.44
C PHE A 43 5.02 -0.63 0.71
N GLY A 44 4.76 -1.74 1.38
CA GLY A 44 4.28 -2.95 0.72
C GLY A 44 3.08 -3.59 1.40
N LEU A 45 2.30 -4.31 0.60
CA LEU A 45 1.34 -5.29 1.06
C LEU A 45 1.92 -6.68 0.75
N ARG A 46 2.15 -7.49 1.78
CA ARG A 46 2.48 -8.90 1.60
C ARG A 46 1.24 -9.75 1.84
N ILE A 47 1.01 -10.68 0.93
CA ILE A 47 -0.07 -11.67 1.00
C ILE A 47 0.56 -13.06 1.03
N ILE A 48 0.12 -13.90 1.96
CA ILE A 48 0.56 -15.29 2.10
C ILE A 48 -0.67 -16.19 2.05
N ASN A 49 -0.67 -17.20 1.18
CA ASN A 49 -1.80 -18.12 1.03
C ASN A 49 -1.56 -19.39 1.85
N PHE A 50 -2.22 -19.52 3.00
CA PHE A 50 -2.22 -20.76 3.80
C PHE A 50 -3.45 -21.65 3.55
N SER A 51 -4.30 -21.27 2.59
CA SER A 51 -5.44 -22.11 2.20
C SER A 51 -4.99 -23.29 1.34
N SER A 52 -5.89 -24.24 1.09
CA SER A 52 -5.66 -25.34 0.16
C SER A 52 -5.89 -24.99 -1.31
N ASN A 53 -6.42 -23.79 -1.61
CA ASN A 53 -6.79 -23.38 -2.96
C ASN A 53 -5.86 -22.25 -3.45
N PRO A 54 -5.46 -22.23 -4.73
CA PRO A 54 -4.85 -21.05 -5.32
C PRO A 54 -5.88 -19.92 -5.40
N TYR A 55 -5.43 -18.68 -5.19
CA TYR A 55 -6.29 -17.50 -5.32
C TYR A 55 -5.65 -16.43 -6.19
N ASN A 56 -6.48 -15.73 -6.96
CA ASN A 56 -6.10 -14.55 -7.72
C ASN A 56 -6.26 -13.27 -6.89
N PHE A 57 -5.29 -12.37 -7.02
CA PHE A 57 -5.24 -11.09 -6.31
C PHE A 57 -4.91 -9.95 -7.28
N LYS A 58 -5.73 -8.90 -7.27
CA LYS A 58 -5.39 -7.64 -7.93
C LYS A 58 -4.46 -6.85 -7.01
N LEU A 59 -3.19 -6.74 -7.38
CA LEU A 59 -2.17 -6.07 -6.54
C LEU A 59 -1.78 -4.67 -7.03
N PHE A 60 -2.43 -4.21 -8.09
CA PHE A 60 -2.36 -2.85 -8.60
C PHE A 60 -3.44 -1.97 -7.96
N GLY A 61 -3.20 -0.65 -7.94
CA GLY A 61 -4.13 0.30 -7.34
C GLY A 61 -4.10 0.33 -5.82
N LEU A 62 -3.07 -0.22 -5.18
CA LEU A 62 -2.88 -0.16 -3.73
C LEU A 62 -2.71 1.29 -3.29
N LYS A 63 -3.47 1.71 -2.28
CA LYS A 63 -3.42 3.06 -1.75
C LYS A 63 -3.15 3.00 -0.25
N PRO A 64 -2.00 3.52 0.22
CA PRO A 64 -1.69 3.52 1.64
C PRO A 64 -2.64 4.44 2.40
N GLU A 65 -2.91 4.10 3.65
CA GLU A 65 -3.53 4.96 4.65
C GLU A 65 -2.46 5.32 5.68
N VAL A 66 -2.29 6.62 5.96
CA VAL A 66 -1.25 7.11 6.86
C VAL A 66 -1.90 7.87 8.01
N ARG A 67 -1.49 7.57 9.23
CA ARG A 67 -1.88 8.27 10.45
C ARG A 67 -0.66 8.97 11.06
N ASN A 68 -0.85 10.16 11.63
CA ASN A 68 0.20 10.84 12.39
C ASN A 68 0.38 10.22 13.80
N SER A 69 1.29 10.77 14.59
CA SER A 69 1.57 10.33 15.96
C SER A 69 0.37 10.43 16.91
N GLN A 70 -0.60 11.28 16.61
CA GLN A 70 -1.85 11.43 17.35
C GLN A 70 -2.92 10.41 16.90
N GLY A 71 -2.61 9.55 15.93
CA GLY A 71 -3.56 8.60 15.35
C GLY A 71 -4.52 9.21 14.33
N ILE A 72 -4.36 10.49 13.99
CA ILE A 72 -5.22 11.19 13.03
C ILE A 72 -4.87 10.73 11.62
N LEU A 73 -5.88 10.28 10.86
CA LEU A 73 -5.75 9.90 9.47
C LEU A 73 -5.41 11.13 8.61
N LEU A 74 -4.29 11.07 7.90
CA LEU A 74 -3.89 12.10 6.96
C LEU A 74 -4.82 12.08 5.74
N LYS A 75 -5.25 13.27 5.30
CA LYS A 75 -6.03 13.42 4.08
C LYS A 75 -5.17 13.06 2.88
N ARG A 76 -5.50 11.96 2.21
CA ARG A 76 -4.93 11.57 0.92
C ARG A 76 -5.66 12.31 -0.20
N THR A 77 -4.96 13.14 -0.97
CA THR A 77 -5.46 13.65 -2.25
C THR A 77 -5.12 12.64 -3.34
N TYR A 78 -5.96 12.59 -4.38
CA TYR A 78 -5.82 11.63 -5.47
C TYR A 78 -6.15 12.30 -6.79
N HIS A 79 -5.26 12.12 -7.77
CA HIS A 79 -5.41 12.65 -9.12
C HIS A 79 -5.24 11.52 -10.13
N THR A 80 -6.13 11.44 -11.11
CA THR A 80 -6.00 10.54 -12.24
C THR A 80 -6.54 11.25 -13.48
N ASN A 81 -5.77 11.21 -14.57
CA ASN A 81 -6.21 11.72 -15.87
C ASN A 81 -6.85 10.61 -16.71
N ARG A 82 -6.44 9.36 -16.47
CA ARG A 82 -6.95 8.16 -17.13
C ARG A 82 -6.60 6.97 -16.25
N THR A 83 -7.55 6.07 -16.07
CA THR A 83 -7.29 4.77 -15.44
C THR A 83 -6.93 3.77 -16.54
N VAL A 84 -5.85 3.02 -16.36
CA VAL A 84 -5.49 1.91 -17.25
C VAL A 84 -6.61 0.87 -17.19
N GLY A 85 -7.01 0.34 -18.34
CA GLY A 85 -7.99 -0.75 -18.40
C GLY A 85 -7.43 -1.97 -17.69
N LEU A 86 -8.21 -2.59 -16.81
CA LEU A 86 -7.81 -3.84 -16.17
C LEU A 86 -7.95 -4.98 -17.17
N ASP A 87 -6.93 -5.83 -17.21
CA ASP A 87 -6.92 -7.11 -17.93
C ASP A 87 -6.38 -8.21 -16.99
N GLU A 88 -6.29 -9.44 -17.50
CA GLU A 88 -5.82 -10.61 -16.73
C GLU A 88 -4.40 -10.45 -16.17
N SER A 89 -3.53 -9.68 -16.84
CA SER A 89 -2.15 -9.45 -16.38
C SER A 89 -2.06 -8.64 -15.07
N HIS A 90 -3.18 -8.02 -14.67
CA HIS A 90 -3.27 -7.27 -13.42
C HIS A 90 -3.58 -8.16 -12.20
N PHE A 91 -3.81 -9.46 -12.42
CA PHE A 91 -4.12 -10.43 -11.38
C PHE A 91 -2.96 -11.40 -11.20
N PHE A 92 -2.60 -11.63 -9.95
CA PHE A 92 -1.52 -12.54 -9.58
C PHE A 92 -2.10 -13.73 -8.83
N VAL A 93 -1.78 -14.92 -9.30
CA VAL A 93 -2.08 -16.16 -8.59
C VAL A 93 -1.08 -16.32 -7.45
N ILE A 94 -1.57 -16.57 -6.24
CA ILE A 94 -0.76 -17.01 -5.11
C ILE A 94 -1.19 -18.43 -4.77
N THR A 95 -0.30 -19.40 -4.95
CA THR A 95 -0.60 -20.81 -4.69
C THR A 95 -0.44 -21.16 -3.20
N PRO A 96 -1.00 -22.29 -2.73
CA PRO A 96 -0.85 -22.73 -1.33
C PRO A 96 0.61 -22.77 -0.86
N GLY A 97 0.88 -22.12 0.28
CA GLY A 97 2.22 -21.99 0.88
C GLY A 97 3.08 -20.85 0.34
N GLU A 98 2.65 -20.18 -0.74
CA GLU A 98 3.42 -19.09 -1.34
C GLU A 98 3.05 -17.71 -0.76
N SER A 99 3.94 -16.75 -0.99
CA SER A 99 3.72 -15.35 -0.65
C SER A 99 4.12 -14.43 -1.79
N LEU A 100 3.40 -13.32 -1.92
CA LEU A 100 3.72 -12.25 -2.84
C LEU A 100 3.68 -10.91 -2.11
N THR A 101 4.68 -10.07 -2.37
CA THR A 101 4.74 -8.70 -1.84
C THR A 101 4.59 -7.71 -2.99
N SER A 102 3.55 -6.88 -2.94
CA SER A 102 3.39 -5.75 -3.86
C SER A 102 3.84 -4.47 -3.16
N PHE A 103 4.76 -3.74 -3.78
CA PHE A 103 5.26 -2.49 -3.26
C PHE A 103 4.60 -1.30 -3.97
N VAL A 104 4.23 -0.30 -3.16
CA VAL A 104 3.88 1.04 -3.60
C VAL A 104 5.11 1.91 -3.41
N ASP A 105 5.68 2.31 -4.53
CA ASP A 105 6.82 3.22 -4.58
C ASP A 105 6.34 4.68 -4.54
N GLY A 106 7.09 5.50 -3.83
CA GLY A 106 6.81 6.91 -3.70
C GLY A 106 8.07 7.74 -3.45
N GLU A 107 7.86 9.02 -3.25
CA GLU A 107 8.90 9.98 -2.92
C GLU A 107 8.42 11.00 -1.89
N LEU A 108 9.35 11.40 -1.03
CA LEU A 108 9.27 12.61 -0.22
C LEU A 108 9.95 13.74 -0.97
N ARG A 109 9.31 14.91 -1.04
CA ARG A 109 9.89 16.12 -1.65
C ARG A 109 9.30 17.40 -1.09
N TRP A 110 10.05 18.49 -1.22
CA TRP A 110 9.57 19.81 -0.89
C TRP A 110 8.89 20.49 -2.09
N TYR A 111 7.68 20.98 -1.90
CA TYR A 111 7.01 21.92 -2.79
C TYR A 111 7.37 23.33 -2.34
N LEU A 112 8.41 23.89 -2.95
CA LEU A 112 9.05 25.12 -2.45
C LEU A 112 8.12 26.33 -2.41
N HIS A 113 7.22 26.46 -3.40
CA HIS A 113 6.25 27.54 -3.51
C HIS A 113 5.29 27.61 -2.31
N ASN A 114 4.87 26.46 -1.77
CA ASN A 114 4.00 26.36 -0.60
C ASN A 114 4.76 26.05 0.70
N HIS A 115 6.09 25.95 0.64
CA HIS A 115 6.94 25.55 1.76
C HIS A 115 6.50 24.23 2.43
N GLU A 116 6.08 23.27 1.62
CA GLU A 116 5.40 22.06 2.09
C GLU A 116 6.22 20.79 1.82
N LEU A 117 6.31 19.89 2.80
CA LEU A 117 6.83 18.54 2.59
C LEU A 117 5.67 17.63 2.18
N VAL A 118 5.82 16.98 1.03
CA VAL A 118 4.82 16.10 0.43
C VAL A 118 5.39 14.70 0.29
N MET A 119 4.59 13.69 0.65
CA MET A 119 4.83 12.30 0.26
C MET A 119 3.86 11.94 -0.85
N GLN A 120 4.37 11.50 -1.99
CA GLN A 120 3.54 11.14 -3.14
C GLN A 120 3.98 9.81 -3.73
N GLY A 121 3.10 9.19 -4.51
CA GLY A 121 3.44 8.01 -5.28
C GLY A 121 2.37 7.64 -6.29
N GLN A 122 2.66 6.60 -7.06
CA GLN A 122 1.76 6.10 -8.10
C GLN A 122 0.98 4.90 -7.59
N ASP A 123 -0.22 4.71 -8.12
CA ASP A 123 -1.03 3.52 -7.86
C ASP A 123 -0.87 2.44 -8.94
N ASN A 124 0.04 2.66 -9.90
CA ASN A 124 0.36 1.80 -11.03
C ASN A 124 -0.82 1.51 -11.98
N ILE A 125 -1.89 2.30 -11.92
CA ILE A 125 -3.03 2.25 -12.86
C ILE A 125 -3.37 3.63 -13.43
N GLY A 126 -2.40 4.56 -13.42
CA GLY A 126 -2.56 5.91 -13.96
C GLY A 126 -3.05 6.95 -12.94
N GLY A 127 -3.08 6.60 -11.65
CA GLY A 127 -3.37 7.50 -10.55
C GLY A 127 -2.13 7.87 -9.72
N TYR A 128 -2.19 9.06 -9.13
CA TYR A 128 -1.22 9.58 -8.18
C TYR A 128 -1.91 9.87 -6.86
N TRP A 129 -1.27 9.51 -5.76
CA TRP A 129 -1.72 9.84 -4.42
C TRP A 129 -0.71 10.78 -3.75
N TYR A 130 -1.21 11.66 -2.87
CA TYR A 130 -0.38 12.62 -2.15
C TYR A 130 -0.83 12.76 -0.70
N PHE A 131 0.15 12.91 0.19
CA PHE A 131 -0.02 13.37 1.56
C PHE A 131 0.72 14.68 1.74
N HIS A 132 -0.04 15.67 2.15
CA HIS A 132 0.33 17.06 2.23
C HIS A 132 0.71 17.45 3.67
N ASN A 133 1.49 18.52 3.80
CA ASN A 133 1.90 19.15 5.07
C ASN A 133 2.52 18.18 6.08
N LEU A 134 3.45 17.33 5.62
CA LEU A 134 4.17 16.42 6.50
C LEU A 134 5.20 17.18 7.35
N SER A 135 5.45 16.65 8.55
CA SER A 135 6.43 17.18 9.49
C SER A 135 7.33 16.05 10.00
N LEU A 136 8.43 16.40 10.65
CA LEU A 136 9.21 15.41 11.38
C LEU A 136 8.35 14.74 12.45
N GLY A 137 8.62 13.46 12.71
CA GLY A 137 7.94 12.70 13.74
C GLY A 137 7.50 11.32 13.29
N ASN A 138 6.70 10.68 14.15
CA ASN A 138 6.23 9.31 13.96
C ASN A 138 4.89 9.26 13.24
N TYR A 139 4.77 8.28 12.38
CA TYR A 139 3.60 7.98 11.58
C TYR A 139 3.32 6.49 11.62
N ARG A 140 2.10 6.12 11.25
CA ARG A 140 1.67 4.73 11.09
C ARG A 140 1.05 4.55 9.72
N ILE A 141 1.36 3.47 9.05
CA ILE A 141 0.84 3.14 7.73
C ILE A 141 0.10 1.80 7.74
N SER A 142 -0.98 1.71 6.97
CA SER A 142 -1.71 0.48 6.71
C SER A 142 -2.24 0.47 5.27
N PHE A 143 -2.72 -0.68 4.82
CA PHE A 143 -3.40 -0.85 3.55
C PHE A 143 -4.84 -1.31 3.77
N ASN A 144 -5.77 -0.70 3.04
CA ASN A 144 -7.11 -1.24 2.88
C ASN A 144 -7.14 -2.01 1.55
N TYR A 145 -7.07 -3.33 1.66
CA TYR A 145 -7.07 -4.22 0.51
C TYR A 145 -8.47 -4.78 0.27
N ARG A 146 -8.94 -4.68 -0.98
CA ARG A 146 -10.11 -5.42 -1.44
C ARG A 146 -9.86 -5.84 -2.88
N ASN A 147 -10.25 -7.07 -3.20
CA ASN A 147 -10.35 -7.45 -4.60
C ASN A 147 -11.60 -6.83 -5.23
N SER A 148 -11.57 -6.72 -6.56
CA SER A 148 -12.79 -6.46 -7.32
C SER A 148 -13.70 -7.69 -7.23
N THR A 149 -15.00 -7.51 -7.26
CA THR A 149 -15.96 -8.60 -7.49
C THR A 149 -16.07 -8.90 -8.99
N GLN A 150 -16.50 -10.10 -9.36
CA GLN A 150 -16.76 -10.42 -10.77
C GLN A 150 -17.80 -9.47 -11.39
N SER A 151 -18.80 -9.01 -10.61
CA SER A 151 -19.77 -8.01 -11.07
C SER A 151 -19.11 -6.65 -11.37
N GLU A 152 -18.16 -6.21 -10.55
CA GLU A 152 -17.39 -4.98 -10.81
C GLU A 152 -16.51 -5.14 -12.06
N LEU A 153 -15.88 -6.30 -12.27
CA LEU A 153 -15.10 -6.59 -13.48
C LEU A 153 -15.96 -6.64 -14.75
N ASN A 154 -17.17 -7.20 -14.66
CA ASN A 154 -18.12 -7.24 -15.77
C ASN A 154 -18.62 -5.85 -16.19
N SER A 155 -18.55 -4.85 -15.30
CA SER A 155 -18.94 -3.48 -15.60
C SER A 155 -17.88 -2.69 -16.39
N LEU A 156 -16.70 -3.29 -16.62
CA LEU A 156 -15.63 -2.69 -17.42
C LEU A 156 -15.96 -2.74 -18.92
N PHE A 157 -15.36 -1.83 -19.69
CA PHE A 157 -15.52 -1.78 -21.15
C PHE A 157 -15.15 -3.09 -21.86
N CYS A 158 -14.24 -3.88 -21.28
CA CYS A 158 -13.90 -5.23 -21.72
C CYS A 158 -14.02 -6.17 -20.51
N PRO A 159 -15.09 -6.96 -20.40
CA PRO A 159 -15.27 -7.90 -19.29
C PRO A 159 -14.15 -8.94 -19.29
N ILE A 160 -13.58 -9.17 -18.11
CA ILE A 160 -12.59 -10.24 -17.88
C ILE A 160 -13.14 -11.21 -16.83
N VAL A 161 -12.90 -12.50 -17.03
CA VAL A 161 -13.30 -13.55 -16.09
C VAL A 161 -12.04 -14.03 -15.37
N ILE A 162 -11.97 -13.80 -14.07
CA ILE A 162 -10.84 -14.23 -13.25
C ILE A 162 -11.31 -15.36 -12.32
N GLU A 163 -10.91 -16.58 -12.62
CA GLU A 163 -11.22 -17.74 -11.78
C GLU A 163 -10.55 -17.61 -10.41
N ASN A 164 -11.18 -18.18 -9.38
CA ASN A 164 -10.64 -18.20 -8.01
C ASN A 164 -10.17 -16.83 -7.50
N LEU A 165 -10.88 -15.76 -7.86
CA LEU A 165 -10.62 -14.44 -7.32
C LEU A 165 -10.90 -14.43 -5.81
N TRP A 166 -9.93 -14.01 -5.00
CA TRP A 166 -10.16 -13.97 -3.55
C TRP A 166 -11.25 -12.94 -3.23
N PRO A 167 -12.36 -13.31 -2.56
CA PRO A 167 -13.55 -12.45 -2.48
C PRO A 167 -13.53 -11.45 -1.32
N GLY A 168 -12.47 -11.43 -0.53
CA GLY A 168 -12.44 -10.71 0.73
C GLY A 168 -12.08 -9.22 0.62
N LYS A 169 -12.15 -8.58 1.78
CA LYS A 169 -11.58 -7.27 2.05
C LYS A 169 -10.88 -7.31 3.40
N VAL A 170 -9.84 -6.51 3.56
CA VAL A 170 -9.04 -6.52 4.78
C VAL A 170 -8.34 -5.18 4.97
N THR A 171 -8.23 -4.75 6.22
CA THR A 171 -7.36 -3.65 6.61
C THR A 171 -6.18 -4.25 7.33
N THR A 172 -4.97 -4.04 6.81
CA THR A 172 -3.75 -4.55 7.44
C THR A 172 -3.43 -3.78 8.73
N PRO A 173 -2.69 -4.40 9.66
CA PRO A 173 -2.23 -3.70 10.86
C PRO A 173 -1.40 -2.46 10.53
N LEU A 174 -1.46 -1.51 11.47
CA LEU A 174 -0.68 -0.28 11.41
C LEU A 174 0.78 -0.58 11.74
N VAL A 175 1.69 -0.18 10.85
CA VAL A 175 3.15 -0.30 11.06
C VAL A 175 3.75 1.08 11.18
N GLU A 176 4.65 1.25 12.15
CA GLU A 176 5.29 2.53 12.44
C GLU A 176 6.43 2.86 11.48
N PHE A 177 6.53 4.14 11.14
CA PHE A 177 7.70 4.75 10.49
C PHE A 177 7.87 6.18 11.00
N SER A 178 9.03 6.76 10.75
CA SER A 178 9.40 8.09 11.21
C SER A 178 9.99 8.92 10.07
N LEU A 179 9.66 10.21 10.06
CA LEU A 179 10.31 11.22 9.23
C LEU A 179 11.39 11.89 10.08
N VAL A 180 12.64 11.82 9.63
CA VAL A 180 13.83 12.33 10.33
C VAL A 180 14.66 13.23 9.40
N ASN A 181 15.54 14.06 9.96
CA ASN A 181 16.54 14.84 9.19
C ASN A 181 17.79 14.02 8.87
#